data_AF-A0A0Q6EY02-F1
#
_entry.id   AF-A0A0Q6EY02-F1
#
_cell.length_a   1.000
_cell.length_b   1.000
_cell.length_c   1.000
_cell.angle_alpha   90.00
_cell.angle_beta   90.00
_cell.angle_gamma   90.00
#
_symmetry.space_group_name_H-M   'P 1'
#
loop_
_entity.id
_entity.type
_entity.pdbx_description
1 polymer ?
#
loop_
_entity_poly.entity_id
_entity_poly.type
_entity_poly.pdbx_seq_one_letter_code
_entity_poly.pdbx_strand_id
1 'polypeptide(L)'
;MMNHSILATDTDRNAGSLIGRPDLSDDALVAAIAETQALLGLTGASPEATLAAARAGDAAALNTMKSLMLPPPVARLQMPVQVLKAERRAIGSAVLSPVPVRDRHAA
;
A
#
# COMPACT_ATOMS: atom_id res chain seq x y z
N MET A 1 -0.37 37.12 15.42
CA MET A 1 0.00 35.69 15.42
C MET A 1 0.56 35.37 14.04
N MET A 2 1.86 35.11 13.96
CA MET A 2 2.58 34.93 12.70
C MET A 2 2.39 33.49 12.23
N ASN A 3 1.73 33.32 11.08
CA ASN A 3 1.60 32.04 10.40
C ASN A 3 2.94 31.68 9.78
N HIS A 4 3.75 30.89 10.49
CA HIS A 4 4.87 30.17 9.90
C HIS A 4 4.32 28.98 9.11
N SER A 5 3.76 29.23 7.93
CA SER A 5 3.52 28.18 6.94
C SER A 5 4.89 27.72 6.45
N ILE A 6 5.33 26.58 6.98
CA ILE A 6 6.56 25.88 6.63
C ILE A 6 6.53 25.59 5.14
N LEU A 7 7.20 26.46 4.36
CA LEU A 7 7.66 26.14 3.02
C LEU A 7 8.71 25.06 3.20
N ALA A 8 8.28 23.80 3.25
CA ALA A 8 9.18 22.69 2.97
C ALA A 8 9.77 22.99 1.59
N THR A 9 11.05 23.37 1.57
CA THR A 9 11.79 23.58 0.34
C THR A 9 11.65 22.30 -0.48
N ASP A 10 11.22 22.43 -1.73
CA ASP A 10 10.89 21.30 -2.62
C ASP A 10 12.05 20.29 -2.75
N THR A 11 13.26 20.70 -2.38
CA THR A 11 14.48 19.88 -2.25
C THR A 11 14.49 18.87 -1.08
N ASP A 12 13.67 19.04 -0.04
CA ASP A 12 13.60 18.11 1.10
C ASP A 12 12.53 17.00 0.92
N ARG A 13 11.73 17.08 -0.15
CA ARG A 13 10.80 15.99 -0.49
C ARG A 13 11.58 14.88 -1.16
N ASN A 14 11.72 13.76 -0.44
CA ASN A 14 12.16 12.49 -0.99
C ASN A 14 11.52 12.23 -2.37
N ALA A 15 12.31 11.84 -3.39
CA ALA A 15 11.80 11.63 -4.74
C ALA A 15 10.69 10.56 -4.79
N GLY A 16 10.65 9.65 -3.82
CA GLY A 16 9.56 8.67 -3.67
C GLY A 16 8.19 9.33 -3.52
N SER A 17 8.12 10.55 -2.99
CA SER A 17 6.87 11.32 -2.88
C SER A 17 6.26 11.69 -4.24
N LEU A 18 7.07 11.80 -5.31
CA LEU A 18 6.62 12.12 -6.67
C LEU A 18 5.70 11.02 -7.25
N ILE A 19 5.80 9.80 -6.72
CA ILE A 19 5.01 8.63 -7.13
C ILE A 19 4.15 8.06 -6.00
N GLY A 20 3.93 8.82 -4.93
CA GLY A 20 3.11 8.38 -3.80
C GLY A 20 3.75 7.28 -2.94
N ARG A 21 5.07 7.11 -3.01
CA ARG A 21 5.87 6.13 -2.26
C ARG A 21 6.95 6.83 -1.42
N PRO A 22 6.58 7.61 -0.39
CA PRO A 22 7.55 8.33 0.44
C PRO A 22 8.47 7.41 1.25
N ASP A 23 8.19 6.10 1.28
CA ASP A 23 9.01 5.06 1.88
C ASP A 23 10.25 4.68 1.07
N LEU A 24 10.31 5.02 -0.22
CA LEU A 24 11.42 4.66 -1.10
C LEU A 24 12.55 5.68 -1.03
N SER A 25 13.79 5.26 -0.87
CA SER A 25 14.96 6.15 -1.00
C SER A 25 15.25 6.49 -2.47
N ASP A 26 16.00 7.57 -2.68
CA ASP A 26 16.49 7.94 -4.01
C ASP A 26 17.29 6.80 -4.66
N ASP A 27 18.17 6.14 -3.91
CA ASP A 27 18.96 5.00 -4.41
C ASP A 27 18.08 3.84 -4.87
N ALA A 28 17.01 3.56 -4.13
CA ALA A 28 16.05 2.52 -4.51
C ALA A 28 15.31 2.87 -5.80
N LEU A 29 15.02 4.16 -6.04
CA LEU A 29 14.41 4.63 -7.28
C LEU A 29 15.38 4.57 -8.45
N VAL A 30 16.64 4.96 -8.26
CA VAL A 30 17.69 4.84 -9.28
C VAL A 30 17.85 3.37 -9.71
N ALA A 31 17.91 2.45 -8.74
CA ALA A 31 17.97 1.01 -9.02
C ALA A 31 16.73 0.52 -9.78
N ALA A 32 15.52 0.92 -9.36
CA ALA A 32 14.29 0.57 -10.04
C ALA A 32 14.21 1.12 -11.47
N ILE A 33 14.71 2.34 -11.71
CA ILE A 33 14.81 2.95 -13.04
C ILE A 33 15.76 2.13 -13.91
N ALA A 34 16.94 1.78 -13.41
CA ALA A 34 17.91 0.98 -14.14
C ALA A 34 17.35 -0.40 -14.53
N GLU A 35 16.67 -1.06 -13.60
CA GLU A 35 16.05 -2.37 -13.83
C GLU A 35 14.91 -2.29 -14.86
N THR A 36 14.08 -1.24 -14.76
CA THR A 36 13.00 -0.99 -15.72
C THR A 36 13.54 -0.67 -17.12
N GLN A 37 14.60 0.14 -17.22
CA GLN A 37 15.27 0.46 -18.48
C GLN A 37 15.89 -0.79 -19.12
N ALA A 38 16.57 -1.61 -18.33
CA ALA A 38 17.15 -2.86 -18.80
C ALA A 38 16.09 -3.83 -19.35
N LEU A 39 14.95 -3.94 -18.66
CA LEU A 39 13.83 -4.80 -19.08
C LEU A 39 13.18 -4.31 -20.37
N LEU A 40 13.05 -2.99 -20.54
CA LEU A 40 12.44 -2.38 -21.73
C LEU A 40 13.44 -2.17 -22.89
N GLY A 41 14.72 -2.49 -22.70
CA GLY A 41 15.78 -2.25 -23.69
C GLY A 41 16.08 -0.77 -23.96
N LEU A 42 15.79 0.11 -22.99
CA LEU A 42 16.04 1.55 -23.09
C LEU A 42 17.49 1.84 -22.69
N THR A 43 18.26 2.49 -23.57
CA THR A 43 19.71 2.73 -23.36
C THR A 43 20.10 4.21 -23.43
N GLY A 44 19.13 5.12 -23.51
CA GLY A 44 19.38 6.54 -23.85
C GLY A 44 19.76 7.45 -22.68
N ALA A 45 19.09 7.34 -21.53
CA ALA A 45 19.25 8.27 -20.42
C ALA A 45 19.78 7.54 -19.17
N SER A 46 20.74 8.15 -18.47
CA SER A 46 21.20 7.59 -17.20
C SER A 46 20.03 7.54 -16.20
N PRO A 47 19.97 6.51 -15.33
CA PRO A 47 18.93 6.42 -14.32
C PRO A 47 18.86 7.66 -13.42
N GLU A 48 20.02 8.23 -13.06
CA GLU A 48 20.11 9.46 -12.26
C GLU A 48 19.58 10.68 -13.04
N ALA A 49 19.88 10.78 -14.34
CA ALA A 49 19.38 11.85 -15.18
C ALA A 49 17.85 11.80 -15.32
N THR A 50 17.28 10.60 -15.38
CA THR A 50 15.82 10.40 -15.41
C THR A 50 15.19 10.83 -14.09
N LEU A 51 15.79 10.50 -12.95
CA LEU A 51 15.32 10.94 -11.64
C LEU A 51 15.41 12.47 -11.49
N ALA A 52 16.50 13.08 -11.96
CA ALA A 52 16.67 14.52 -11.96
C ALA A 52 15.64 15.24 -12.85
N ALA A 53 15.37 14.70 -14.05
CA ALA A 53 14.33 15.22 -14.93
C ALA A 53 12.93 15.12 -14.31
N ALA A 54 12.63 14.01 -13.62
CA ALA A 54 11.36 13.85 -12.91
C ALA A 54 11.21 14.86 -11.76
N ARG A 55 12.28 15.15 -11.02
CA ARG A 55 12.30 16.22 -10.01
C ARG A 55 12.10 17.61 -10.61
N ALA A 56 12.62 17.85 -11.81
CA ALA A 56 12.42 19.09 -12.54
C ALA A 56 11.00 19.22 -13.13
N GLY A 57 10.15 18.20 -13.00
CA GLY A 57 8.76 18.20 -13.48
C GLY A 57 8.61 17.79 -14.94
N ASP A 58 9.61 17.13 -15.54
CA ASP A 58 9.48 16.62 -16.91
C ASP A 58 8.40 15.53 -16.99
N ALA A 59 7.44 15.73 -17.90
CA ALA A 59 6.27 14.87 -18.01
C ALA A 59 6.64 13.45 -18.49
N ALA A 60 7.65 13.32 -19.35
CA ALA A 60 8.10 12.01 -19.84
C ALA A 60 8.77 11.23 -18.70
N ALA A 61 9.69 11.86 -17.97
CA ALA A 61 10.35 11.25 -16.81
C ALA A 61 9.35 10.85 -15.71
N LEU A 62 8.35 11.68 -15.42
CA LEU A 62 7.29 11.33 -14.46
C LEU A 62 6.44 10.13 -14.90
N ASN A 63 6.15 10.00 -16.19
CA ASN A 63 5.44 8.82 -16.71
C ASN A 63 6.29 7.55 -16.61
N THR A 64 7.60 7.65 -16.87
CA THR A 64 8.54 6.56 -16.61
C THR A 64 8.53 6.17 -15.14
N MET A 65 8.59 7.13 -14.22
CA MET A 65 8.59 6.86 -12.77
C MET A 65 7.33 6.13 -12.30
N LYS A 66 6.16 6.40 -12.89
CA LYS A 66 4.90 5.71 -12.58
C LYS A 66 4.87 4.26 -13.08
N SER A 67 5.72 3.92 -14.05
CA SER A 67 5.78 2.60 -14.68
C SER A 67 6.89 1.72 -14.08
N LEU A 68 7.59 2.20 -13.04
CA LEU A 68 8.67 1.47 -12.40
C LEU A 68 8.16 0.22 -11.69
N MET A 69 8.95 -0.84 -11.77
CA MET A 69 8.81 -1.97 -10.87
C MET A 69 9.44 -1.60 -9.53
N LEU A 70 8.61 -1.47 -8.50
CA LEU A 70 9.03 -1.03 -7.18
C LEU A 70 8.99 -2.18 -6.19
N PRO A 71 9.88 -2.18 -5.17
CA PRO A 71 9.79 -3.16 -4.10
C PRO A 71 8.46 -3.00 -3.34
N PRO A 72 7.99 -4.10 -2.71
CA PRO A 72 6.76 -4.07 -1.93
C PRO A 72 6.83 -3.00 -0.84
N PRO A 73 5.71 -2.30 -0.56
CA PRO A 73 5.69 -1.23 0.43
C PRO A 73 6.01 -1.76 1.83
N VAL A 74 6.90 -1.07 2.53
CA VAL A 74 7.28 -1.40 3.92
C VAL A 74 6.42 -0.65 4.94
N ALA A 75 5.57 0.28 4.46
CA ALA A 75 4.67 1.04 5.31
C ALA A 75 3.74 0.11 6.10
N ARG A 76 3.60 0.36 7.40
CA ARG A 76 2.62 -0.36 8.23
C ARG A 76 1.21 -0.06 7.73
N LEU A 77 0.43 -1.09 7.45
CA LEU A 77 -0.99 -0.94 7.16
C LEU A 77 -1.68 -0.29 8.36
N GLN A 78 -2.26 0.90 8.17
CA GLN A 78 -3.18 1.46 9.14
C GLN A 78 -4.51 0.72 8.97
N MET A 79 -4.80 -0.21 9.88
CA MET A 79 -6.12 -0.80 9.95
C MET A 79 -7.08 0.18 10.64
N PRO A 80 -8.13 0.67 9.96
CA PRO A 80 -9.16 1.45 10.63
C PRO A 80 -9.85 0.57 11.68
N VAL A 81 -10.13 1.14 12.86
CA VAL A 81 -10.87 0.44 13.91
C VAL A 81 -12.29 0.19 13.43
N GLN A 82 -12.64 -1.07 13.19
CA GLN A 82 -14.02 -1.47 12.89
C GLN A 82 -14.74 -1.74 14.20
N VAL A 83 -15.72 -0.90 14.54
CA VAL A 83 -16.63 -1.19 15.65
C VAL A 83 -17.55 -2.32 15.22
N LEU A 84 -17.40 -3.50 15.83
CA LEU A 84 -18.28 -4.64 15.59
C LEU A 84 -19.70 -4.25 16.01
N LYS A 85 -20.64 -4.25 15.07
CA LYS A 85 -22.07 -4.19 15.42
C LYS A 85 -22.42 -5.53 16.08
N ALA A 86 -22.83 -5.49 17.35
CA ALA A 86 -23.44 -6.62 17.99
C ALA A 86 -24.80 -6.88 17.33
N GLU A 87 -24.82 -7.58 16.20
CA GLU A 87 -26.06 -8.16 15.72
C GLU A 87 -26.47 -9.24 16.72
N ARG A 88 -27.61 -9.01 17.37
CA ARG A 88 -28.29 -10.02 18.17
C ARG A 88 -28.69 -11.13 17.20
N ARG A 89 -27.81 -12.11 16.97
CA ARG A 89 -28.24 -13.41 16.47
C ARG A 89 -29.19 -13.94 17.52
N ALA A 90 -30.49 -13.88 17.23
CA ALA A 90 -31.44 -14.79 17.83
C ALA A 90 -30.99 -16.19 17.39
N ILE A 91 -30.08 -16.78 18.16
CA ILE A 91 -29.89 -18.21 18.17
C ILE A 91 -31.25 -18.70 18.65
N GLY A 92 -32.10 -19.05 17.69
CA GLY A 92 -33.38 -19.69 17.98
C GLY A 92 -33.07 -20.81 18.93
N SER A 93 -33.63 -20.70 20.14
CA SER A 93 -33.71 -21.79 21.09
C SER A 93 -34.46 -22.91 20.40
N ALA A 94 -33.73 -23.76 19.68
CA ALA A 94 -34.18 -25.10 19.40
C ALA A 94 -34.27 -25.77 20.76
N VAL A 95 -35.46 -25.67 21.37
CA VAL A 95 -35.88 -26.50 22.47
C VAL A 95 -35.56 -27.92 22.05
N LEU A 96 -34.55 -28.52 22.67
CA LEU A 96 -34.33 -29.94 22.63
C LEU A 96 -35.60 -30.57 23.20
N SER A 97 -36.55 -30.94 22.34
CA SER A 97 -37.64 -31.82 22.73
C SER A 97 -37.00 -33.08 23.30
N PRO A 98 -37.32 -33.49 24.53
CA PRO A 98 -36.81 -34.74 25.07
C PRO A 98 -37.32 -35.88 24.18
N VAL A 99 -36.38 -36.62 23.59
CA VAL A 99 -36.66 -37.86 22.87
C VAL A 99 -37.22 -38.85 23.89
N PRO A 100 -38.42 -39.42 23.70
CA PRO A 100 -38.93 -40.42 24.62
C PRO A 100 -38.06 -41.68 24.54
N VAL A 101 -37.36 -41.98 25.63
CA VAL A 101 -36.63 -43.24 25.80
C VAL A 101 -37.66 -44.36 25.88
N ARG A 102 -37.75 -45.17 24.83
CA ARG A 102 -38.50 -46.43 24.89
C ARG A 102 -37.69 -47.40 25.72
N ASP A 103 -38.12 -47.65 26.95
CA ASP A 103 -37.59 -48.73 27.77
C ASP A 103 -37.75 -50.05 27.03
N ARG A 104 -36.64 -50.60 26.55
CA ARG A 104 -36.53 -52.00 26.18
C ARG A 104 -35.94 -52.74 27.37
N HIS A 105 -36.80 -53.20 28.27
CA HIS A 105 -36.47 -54.32 29.12
C HIS A 105 -37.46 -55.46 28.88
N ALA A 106 -36.85 -56.59 28.57
CA ALA A 106 -37.46 -57.86 28.25
C ALA A 106 -37.89 -58.60 29.51
N ALA A 107 -39.06 -59.25 29.43
CA ALA A 107 -39.30 -60.62 29.89
C ALA A 107 -40.61 -61.10 29.25
#